data_AF-X1L1X4-F1
#
_entry.id   AF-X1L1X4-F1
#
_cell.length_a   1.000
_cell.length_b   1.000
_cell.length_c   1.000
_cell.angle_alpha   90.00
_cell.angle_beta   90.00
_cell.angle_gamma   90.00
#
_symmetry.space_group_name_H-M   'P 1'
#
loop_
_entity.id
_entity.type
_entity.pdbx_description
1 polymer ?
#
loop_
_entity_poly.entity_id
_entity_poly.type
_entity_poly.pdbx_seq_one_letter_code
_entity_poly.pdbx_strand_id
1 'polypeptide(L)'
;MKILHLTLYKEYFDQIKSDLKKVERRDNIPYWRKRLYHDFPGQPKYFDQIHFRNGYGKTKPLVKTEHCNTFYNSTLDKIELIIGDILL
;
A
#
# COMPACT_ATOMS: atom_id res chain seq x y z
N MET A 1 -0.14 -16.96 0.78
CA MET A 1 -0.18 -15.61 0.17
C MET A 1 -0.85 -14.63 1.15
N LYS A 2 -0.10 -13.66 1.66
CA LYS A 2 -0.54 -12.54 2.50
C LYS A 2 -0.81 -11.33 1.62
N ILE A 3 -2.04 -10.84 1.66
CA ILE A 3 -2.51 -9.75 0.78
C ILE A 3 -2.85 -8.53 1.64
N LEU A 4 -2.33 -7.36 1.26
CA LEU A 4 -2.73 -6.09 1.83
C LEU A 4 -3.80 -5.43 0.95
N HIS A 5 -5.01 -5.21 1.48
CA HIS A 5 -6.09 -4.54 0.74
C HIS A 5 -6.15 -3.04 1.05
N LEU A 6 -5.90 -2.17 0.06
CA LEU A 6 -5.96 -0.73 0.25
C LEU A 6 -7.04 -0.10 -0.62
N THR A 7 -7.87 0.74 -0.01
CA THR A 7 -8.79 1.60 -0.76
C THR A 7 -8.11 2.93 -1.04
N LEU A 8 -8.20 3.40 -2.28
CA LEU A 8 -7.61 4.66 -2.74
C LEU A 8 -8.65 5.59 -3.35
N TYR A 9 -8.32 6.88 -3.35
CA TYR A 9 -8.94 7.84 -4.25
C TYR A 9 -8.59 7.51 -5.71
N LYS A 10 -9.49 7.90 -6.63
CA LYS A 10 -9.39 7.56 -8.05
C LYS A 10 -8.06 7.96 -8.67
N GLU A 11 -7.56 9.15 -8.35
CA GLU A 11 -6.29 9.67 -8.90
C GLU A 11 -5.11 8.72 -8.61
N TYR A 12 -4.88 8.35 -7.35
CA TYR A 12 -3.79 7.44 -6.99
C TYR A 12 -3.99 6.03 -7.54
N PHE A 13 -5.25 5.57 -7.58
CA PHE A 13 -5.58 4.29 -8.22
C PHE A 13 -5.19 4.28 -9.69
N ASP A 14 -5.55 5.33 -10.45
CA ASP A 14 -5.24 5.42 -11.87
C ASP A 14 -3.73 5.57 -12.12
N GLN A 15 -2.99 6.26 -11.25
CA GLN A 15 -1.54 6.36 -11.31
C GLN A 15 -0.85 5.01 -11.09
N ILE A 16 -1.32 4.20 -10.13
CA ILE A 16 -0.79 2.84 -9.91
C ILE A 16 -1.18 1.94 -11.08
N LYS A 17 -2.43 2.01 -11.54
CA LYS A 17 -2.92 1.23 -12.69
C LYS A 17 -2.13 1.50 -13.96
N SER A 18 -1.69 2.74 -14.15
CA SER A 18 -0.87 3.18 -15.29
C SER A 18 0.64 2.98 -15.05
N ASP A 19 1.02 2.31 -13.97
CA ASP A 19 2.39 2.03 -13.56
C ASP A 19 3.27 3.26 -13.27
N LEU A 20 2.65 4.44 -13.09
CA LEU A 20 3.36 5.71 -12.84
C LEU A 20 3.73 5.92 -11.36
N LYS A 21 2.98 5.31 -10.45
CA LYS A 21 3.17 5.45 -8.99
C LYS A 21 3.71 4.16 -8.38
N LYS A 22 4.97 4.19 -7.95
CA LYS A 22 5.69 3.05 -7.34
C LYS A 22 5.78 3.10 -5.80
N VAL A 23 5.28 4.17 -5.19
CA VAL A 23 5.28 4.34 -3.73
C VAL A 23 3.91 4.78 -3.24
N GLU A 24 3.30 3.99 -2.36
CA GLU A 24 2.11 4.37 -1.62
C GLU A 24 2.49 4.88 -0.24
N ARG A 25 1.96 6.04 0.16
CA ARG A 25 2.28 6.68 1.44
C ARG A 25 1.09 6.65 2.38
N ARG A 26 1.34 6.36 3.66
CA ARG A 26 0.33 6.38 4.72
C ARG A 26 0.81 7.20 5.91
N ASP A 27 -0.14 7.83 6.58
CA ASP A 27 0.13 8.63 7.77
C ASP A 27 0.69 7.77 8.89
N ASN A 28 1.61 8.34 9.65
CA ASN A 28 2.16 7.71 10.85
C ASN A 28 1.17 7.74 12.03
N ILE A 29 0.02 7.07 11.88
CA ILE A 29 -1.04 6.98 12.90
C ILE A 29 -1.20 5.53 13.41
N PRO A 30 -1.75 5.33 14.63
CA PRO A 30 -1.86 4.02 15.25
C PRO A 30 -2.50 2.93 14.38
N TYR A 31 -3.51 3.31 13.58
CA TYR A 31 -4.15 2.40 12.63
C TYR A 31 -3.16 1.82 11.61
N TRP A 32 -2.36 2.65 10.95
CA TRP A 32 -1.41 2.19 9.94
C TRP A 32 -0.22 1.47 10.55
N ARG A 33 0.28 1.93 11.71
CA ARG A 33 1.34 1.23 12.47
C ARG A 33 0.94 -0.21 12.78
N LYS A 34 -0.23 -0.39 13.43
CA LYS A 34 -0.75 -1.73 13.79
C LYS A 34 -1.00 -2.60 12.56
N ARG A 35 -1.37 -1.98 11.44
CA ARG A 35 -1.69 -2.71 10.21
C ARG A 35 -0.43 -3.17 9.46
N LEU A 36 0.59 -2.33 9.40
CA LEU A 36 1.77 -2.51 8.54
C LEU A 36 3.03 -2.98 9.28
N TYR A 37 3.05 -2.95 10.62
CA TYR A 37 4.22 -3.37 11.42
C TYR A 37 3.84 -4.39 12.49
N HIS A 38 4.77 -5.30 12.79
CA HIS A 38 4.73 -6.14 14.00
C HIS A 38 5.16 -5.31 15.21
N ASP A 39 6.22 -4.52 15.04
CA ASP A 39 6.72 -3.55 16.00
C ASP A 39 7.14 -2.29 15.23
N PHE A 40 6.63 -1.11 15.60
CA PHE A 40 6.87 0.13 14.87
C PHE A 40 7.85 1.03 15.63
N PRO A 41 8.90 1.59 14.98
CA PRO A 41 9.20 1.53 13.54
C PRO A 41 10.09 0.35 13.12
N GLY A 42 10.29 -0.65 14.00
CA GLY A 42 11.23 -1.75 13.81
C GLY A 42 10.88 -2.71 12.66
N GLN A 43 10.01 -3.69 12.93
CA GLN A 43 9.76 -4.80 12.01
C GLN A 43 8.47 -4.59 11.19
N PRO A 44 8.57 -4.31 9.87
CA PRO A 44 7.40 -4.28 9.00
C PRO A 44 6.80 -5.68 8.83
N LYS A 45 5.50 -5.75 8.56
CA LYS A 45 4.83 -6.99 8.17
C LYS A 45 5.14 -7.32 6.72
N TYR A 46 5.32 -8.62 6.46
CA TYR A 46 5.45 -9.13 5.11
C TYR A 46 4.08 -9.33 4.44
N PHE A 47 3.97 -8.87 3.20
CA PHE A 47 2.89 -9.16 2.26
C PHE A 47 3.50 -9.59 0.93
N ASP A 48 2.83 -10.50 0.22
CA ASP A 48 3.19 -10.89 -1.14
C ASP A 48 2.63 -9.87 -2.15
N GLN A 49 1.44 -9.33 -1.88
CA GLN A 49 0.71 -8.47 -2.80
C GLN A 49 0.03 -7.29 -2.10
N ILE A 50 -0.13 -6.19 -2.83
CA ILE A 50 -1.06 -5.12 -2.50
C ILE A 50 -2.20 -5.11 -3.51
N HIS A 51 -3.43 -5.13 -2.99
CA HIS A 51 -4.68 -5.06 -3.74
C HIS A 51 -5.30 -3.68 -3.54
N PHE A 52 -5.14 -2.82 -4.54
CA PHE A 52 -5.69 -1.47 -4.53
C PHE A 52 -7.10 -1.46 -5.09
N ARG A 53 -8.05 -0.85 -4.39
CA ARG A 53 -9.45 -0.67 -4.80
C ARG A 53 -9.77 0.80 -5.03
N ASN A 54 -10.48 1.10 -6.12
CA ASN A 54 -10.93 2.46 -6.44
C ASN A 54 -12.20 2.83 -5.65
N GLY A 55 -12.03 3.26 -4.40
CA GLY A 55 -13.12 3.62 -3.48
C GLY A 55 -13.80 2.43 -2.77
N TYR A 56 -14.82 2.73 -1.96
CA TYR A 56 -15.41 1.78 -0.99
C TYR A 56 -16.52 0.85 -1.53
N GLY A 57 -16.87 0.96 -2.81
CA GLY A 57 -17.93 0.12 -3.40
C GLY A 57 -17.51 -1.34 -3.59
N LYS A 58 -18.47 -2.27 -3.46
CA LYS A 58 -18.20 -3.71 -3.57
C LYS A 58 -17.70 -4.13 -4.95
N THR A 59 -18.20 -3.49 -6.02
CA THR A 59 -17.90 -3.77 -7.44
C THR A 59 -16.88 -2.81 -8.05
N LYS A 60 -16.14 -2.07 -7.21
CA LYS A 60 -15.17 -1.09 -7.71
C LYS A 60 -13.95 -1.76 -8.32
N PRO A 61 -13.32 -1.14 -9.34
CA PRO A 61 -12.09 -1.63 -9.95
C PRO A 61 -11.02 -1.97 -8.90
N LEU A 62 -10.29 -3.05 -9.19
CA LEU A 62 -9.17 -3.55 -8.40
C LEU A 62 -7.92 -3.62 -9.27
N VAL A 63 -6.78 -3.22 -8.72
CA VAL A 63 -5.45 -3.47 -9.29
C VAL A 63 -4.66 -4.28 -8.27
N LYS A 64 -4.01 -5.35 -8.74
CA LYS A 64 -3.13 -6.20 -7.95
C LYS A 64 -1.70 -5.87 -8.31
N THR A 65 -0.84 -5.81 -7.30
CA THR A 65 0.58 -5.49 -7.46
C THR A 65 1.40 -6.37 -6.52
N GLU A 66 2.67 -6.56 -6.84
CA GLU A 66 3.63 -7.06 -5.89
C GLU A 66 3.87 -6.06 -4.75
N HIS A 67 4.11 -6.57 -3.54
CA HIS A 67 4.61 -5.78 -2.42
C HIS A 67 6.11 -6.02 -2.26
N CYS A 68 6.93 -5.01 -2.57
CA CYS A 68 8.39 -5.16 -2.49
C CYS A 68 8.91 -4.88 -1.07
N ASN A 69 8.45 -3.80 -0.44
CA ASN A 69 8.94 -3.41 0.90
C ASN A 69 8.01 -2.43 1.61
N THR A 70 8.15 -2.33 2.93
CA THR A 70 7.54 -1.30 3.77
C THR A 70 8.61 -0.69 4.66
N PHE A 71 8.70 0.64 4.72
CA PHE A 71 9.58 1.33 5.67
C PHE A 71 8.98 2.64 6.18
N TYR A 72 9.53 3.16 7.28
CA TYR A 72 9.12 4.42 7.87
C TYR A 72 10.09 5.52 7.44
N ASN A 73 9.56 6.54 6.78
CA ASN A 73 10.30 7.75 6.40
C ASN A 73 10.11 8.80 7.50
N SER A 74 11.11 8.94 8.37
CA SER A 74 11.07 9.88 9.50
C SER A 74 11.12 11.34 9.10
N THR A 75 11.70 11.67 7.93
CA THR A 75 11.73 13.05 7.41
C THR A 75 10.34 13.53 6.99
N LEU A 76 9.54 12.66 6.36
CA LEU A 76 8.18 12.97 5.92
C LEU A 76 7.10 12.65 6.96
N ASP A 77 7.48 11.96 8.02
CA ASP A 77 6.58 11.32 8.98
C ASP A 77 5.50 10.44 8.29
N LYS A 78 5.95 9.62 7.33
CA LYS A 78 5.08 8.71 6.56
C LYS A 78 5.59 7.27 6.57
N ILE A 79 4.67 6.33 6.50
CA ILE A 79 4.97 4.93 6.15
C ILE A 79 4.91 4.82 4.63
N GLU A 80 5.97 4.30 4.01
CA GLU A 80 6.07 4.09 2.57
C GLU A 80 5.97 2.60 2.24
N LEU A 81 5.06 2.27 1.32
CA LEU A 81 4.85 0.95 0.73
C LEU A 81 5.41 0.98 -0.69
N ILE A 82 6.38 0.12 -0.97
CA ILE A 82 6.99 -0.02 -2.29
C ILE A 82 6.18 -1.01 -3.11
N ILE A 83 5.73 -0.51 -4.26
CA ILE A 83 4.86 -1.22 -5.20
C ILE A 83 5.75 -1.78 -6.31
N GLY A 84 5.67 -3.09 -6.51
CA GLY A 84 6.36 -3.77 -7.61
C GLY A 84 5.50 -3.85 -8.86
N ASP A 85 5.61 -4.96 -9.59
CA ASP A 85 4.92 -5.12 -10.87
C ASP A 85 3.41 -5.28 -10.70
N ILE A 86 2.66 -4.81 -11.72
CA ILE A 86 1.22 -5.03 -11.83
C ILE A 86 0.99 -6.49 -12.22
N LEU A 87 0.12 -7.16 -11.47
CA LEU A 87 -0.21 -8.56 -11.67
C LEU A 87 -1.49 -8.69 -12.52
N LEU A 88 -1.43 -9.56 -13.53
CA LEU A 88 -2.54 -9.89 -14.44
C LEU A 88 -3.68 -10.66 -13.76
#